data_AF-A0A443S6X7-F1
#
_entry.id   AF-A0A443S6X7-F1
#
_cell.length_a   1.000
_cell.length_b   1.000
_cell.length_c   1.000
_cell.angle_alpha   90.00
_cell.angle_beta   90.00
_cell.angle_gamma   90.00
#
_symmetry.space_group_name_H-M   'P 1'
#
loop_
_entity.id
_entity.type
_entity.pdbx_description
1 polymer ?
#
loop_
_entity_poly.entity_id
_entity_poly.type
_entity_poly.pdbx_seq_one_letter_code
_entity_poly.pdbx_strand_id
1 'polypeptide(L)'
;MEETQVVRDRRYANYLTAAVAEAQGAVKSDDQVETADEEEEEPLIYAMDGVVASGGDVNASIYFNIFVGAQVIGFLMIALTFIWVFKYLGGFGWQMPALQFNYHPLFMVIGLVYLYGNSILIYRVLRKQPKPKLKLIHAALNGLAFCCAVFGLVAVFQFHNRADLPNLYSLHSWIGLLTVILFGLQFVGGFVSFLYPTLSGHYRKMILPYHVFFGILLFTLAIATCLSGLTEKAFFSLKTKGAEYKDKPAASYLINFLGLTIVVFGSVVGYLVTKEDYKRQPLPDEQVIQQRVSQPF
;
A
#
# COMPACT_ATOMS: atom_id res chain seq x y z
N MET A 1 -7.65 22.48 80.11
CA MET A 1 -7.67 23.96 80.04
C MET A 1 -7.46 24.32 78.58
N GLU A 2 -8.51 24.84 77.93
CA GLU A 2 -8.52 25.20 76.51
C GLU A 2 -7.56 26.36 76.23
N GLU A 3 -6.61 26.14 75.33
CA GLU A 3 -5.78 27.20 74.74
C GLU A 3 -6.66 27.95 73.73
N THR A 4 -6.95 29.23 74.01
CA THR A 4 -7.83 30.06 73.19
C THR A 4 -7.28 30.24 71.77
N GLN A 5 -8.16 30.27 70.78
CA GLN A 5 -7.86 30.35 69.34
C GLN A 5 -6.91 31.52 68.99
N VAL A 6 -6.97 32.61 69.75
CA VAL A 6 -6.09 33.80 69.65
C VAL A 6 -4.61 33.50 69.97
N VAL A 7 -4.32 32.52 70.83
CA VAL A 7 -2.95 32.11 71.17
C VAL A 7 -2.34 31.23 70.06
N ARG A 8 -3.19 30.48 69.34
CA ARG A 8 -2.79 29.60 68.23
C ARG A 8 -2.40 30.40 66.98
N ASP A 9 -3.16 31.46 66.67
CA ASP A 9 -2.90 32.34 65.53
C ASP A 9 -1.63 33.18 65.70
N ARG A 10 -1.31 33.60 66.93
CA ARG A 10 -0.06 34.32 67.25
C ARG A 10 1.20 33.45 67.09
N ARG A 11 1.12 32.14 67.35
CA ARG A 11 2.25 31.23 67.12
C ARG A 11 2.49 31.01 65.62
N TYR A 12 1.45 30.90 64.81
CA TYR A 12 1.57 30.72 63.35
C TYR A 12 2.20 31.94 62.64
N ALA A 13 1.89 33.16 63.07
CA ALA A 13 2.47 34.38 62.53
C ALA A 13 3.99 34.52 62.80
N ASN A 14 4.46 34.01 63.95
CA ASN A 14 5.89 34.07 64.30
C ASN A 14 6.74 33.06 63.51
N TYR A 15 6.19 31.91 63.11
CA TYR A 15 6.89 30.93 62.25
C TYR A 15 7.05 31.44 60.80
N LEU A 16 6.05 32.14 60.26
CA LEU A 16 6.10 32.70 58.91
C LEU A 16 7.09 33.87 58.79
N THR A 17 7.24 34.67 59.85
CA THR A 17 8.16 35.81 59.86
C THR A 17 9.63 35.37 59.98
N ALA A 18 9.90 34.27 60.70
CA ALA A 18 11.24 33.69 60.81
C ALA A 18 11.69 33.00 59.50
N ALA A 19 10.80 32.27 58.82
CA ALA A 19 11.12 31.57 57.57
C ALA A 19 11.39 32.51 56.38
N VAL A 20 10.76 33.69 56.36
CA VAL A 20 10.98 34.70 55.31
C VAL A 20 12.28 35.49 55.52
N ALA A 21 12.70 35.69 56.78
CA ALA A 21 13.98 36.34 57.09
C ALA A 21 15.19 35.44 56.77
N GLU A 22 15.05 34.11 56.90
CA GLU A 22 16.11 33.15 56.60
C GLU A 22 16.29 32.93 55.07
N ALA A 23 15.22 33.08 54.28
CA ALA A 23 15.27 32.98 52.82
C ALA A 23 15.82 34.25 52.12
N GLN A 24 15.87 35.39 52.80
CA GLN A 24 16.31 36.67 52.22
C GLN A 24 17.75 37.08 52.60
N GLY A 25 18.43 36.31 53.46
CA GLY A 25 19.79 36.59 53.92
C GLY A 25 20.92 35.93 53.10
N ALA A 26 20.61 35.03 52.17
CA ALA A 26 21.62 34.20 51.49
C ALA A 26 22.03 34.72 50.08
N VAL A 27 22.11 36.05 49.90
CA VAL A 27 22.68 36.67 48.70
C VAL A 27 23.67 37.75 49.12
N LYS A 28 24.98 37.43 49.16
CA LYS A 28 26.10 38.20 48.55
C LYS A 28 27.51 37.72 48.97
N SER A 29 28.39 37.74 47.95
CA SER A 29 29.87 37.90 47.92
C SER A 29 30.72 36.77 48.52
N ASP A 30 31.87 36.38 47.97
CA ASP A 30 32.62 36.55 46.71
C ASP A 30 33.83 35.61 46.93
N ASP A 31 34.25 34.84 45.93
CA ASP A 31 35.69 34.63 45.65
C ASP A 31 35.89 33.83 44.36
N GLN A 32 36.78 34.35 43.52
CA GLN A 32 37.13 33.88 42.19
C GLN A 32 38.12 32.72 42.24
N VAL A 33 37.93 31.65 41.45
CA VAL A 33 39.03 30.85 40.84
C VAL A 33 38.53 30.13 39.56
N GLU A 34 39.30 30.33 38.48
CA GLU A 34 39.47 29.55 37.23
C GLU A 34 38.27 29.22 36.32
N THR A 35 38.32 29.85 35.14
CA THR A 35 37.61 29.50 33.92
C THR A 35 38.13 28.17 33.35
N ALA A 36 37.30 27.13 33.40
CA ALA A 36 37.37 26.00 32.47
C ALA A 36 36.07 26.03 31.64
N ASP A 37 36.23 25.95 30.33
CA ASP A 37 35.14 25.95 29.35
C ASP A 37 34.18 24.78 29.62
N GLU A 38 33.01 25.07 30.20
CA GLU A 38 31.86 24.18 30.15
C GLU A 38 31.13 24.46 28.84
N GLU A 39 31.36 23.58 27.85
CA GLU A 39 30.44 23.42 26.72
C GLU A 39 29.04 23.16 27.29
N GLU A 40 28.08 24.02 26.94
CA GLU A 40 26.66 23.78 27.16
C GLU A 40 26.26 22.46 26.47
N GLU A 41 26.24 21.36 27.22
CA GLU A 41 25.52 20.16 26.80
C GLU A 41 24.02 20.47 26.84
N GLU A 42 23.50 21.01 25.74
CA GLU A 42 22.06 20.94 25.43
C GLU A 42 21.59 19.48 25.60
N PRO A 43 20.42 19.22 26.21
CA PRO A 43 19.98 17.87 26.44
C PRO A 43 19.76 17.17 25.10
N LEU A 44 20.63 16.20 24.80
CA LEU A 44 20.70 15.35 23.61
C LEU A 44 19.34 14.67 23.26
N ILE A 45 18.38 14.68 24.18
CA ILE A 45 17.03 14.15 24.05
C ILE A 45 16.18 14.98 23.07
N TYR A 46 16.30 16.32 23.05
CA TYR A 46 15.48 17.16 22.16
C TYR A 46 15.97 17.14 20.70
N ALA A 47 17.29 17.07 20.52
CA ALA A 47 17.91 16.91 19.20
C ALA A 47 17.59 15.53 18.59
N MET A 48 17.52 14.47 19.42
CA MET A 48 17.22 13.12 18.93
C MET A 48 15.76 12.99 18.49
N ASP A 49 14.81 13.60 19.20
CA ASP A 49 13.41 13.67 18.75
C ASP A 49 13.25 14.49 17.45
N GLY A 50 13.99 15.61 17.32
CA GLY A 50 13.99 16.42 16.09
C GLY A 50 14.64 15.71 14.88
N VAL A 51 15.74 14.97 15.10
CA VAL A 51 16.43 14.19 14.06
C VAL A 51 15.61 12.96 13.66
N VAL A 52 14.99 12.26 14.62
CA VAL A 52 14.11 11.11 14.35
C VAL A 52 12.81 11.56 13.66
N ALA A 53 12.22 12.70 14.06
CA ALA A 53 11.07 13.29 13.37
C ALA A 53 11.43 13.71 11.93
N SER A 54 12.56 14.42 11.74
CA SER A 54 13.00 14.86 10.40
C SER A 54 13.33 13.67 9.48
N GLY A 55 13.96 12.61 9.99
CA GLY A 55 14.23 11.39 9.24
C GLY A 55 12.97 10.59 8.91
N GLY A 56 11.99 10.55 9.81
CA GLY A 56 10.68 9.94 9.59
C GLY A 56 9.86 10.66 8.52
N ASP A 57 9.93 11.98 8.48
CA ASP A 57 9.20 12.83 7.54
C ASP A 57 9.85 12.88 6.14
N VAL A 58 11.18 12.90 6.06
CA VAL A 58 11.92 12.82 4.78
C VAL A 58 11.67 11.48 4.09
N ASN A 59 11.77 10.37 4.82
CA ASN A 59 11.47 9.06 4.25
C ASN A 59 10.03 9.02 3.72
N ALA A 60 9.08 9.65 4.44
CA ALA A 60 7.66 9.60 4.09
C ALA A 60 7.38 10.35 2.80
N SER A 61 8.04 11.49 2.64
CA SER A 61 8.04 12.28 1.42
C SER A 61 8.61 11.49 0.23
N ILE A 62 9.74 10.78 0.42
CA ILE A 62 10.33 9.93 -0.63
C ILE A 62 9.37 8.83 -1.06
N TYR A 63 8.80 8.09 -0.11
CA TYR A 63 7.83 7.03 -0.42
C TYR A 63 6.62 7.57 -1.17
N PHE A 64 6.08 8.71 -0.72
CA PHE A 64 4.95 9.35 -1.38
C PHE A 64 5.29 9.77 -2.82
N ASN A 65 6.47 10.34 -3.05
CA ASN A 65 6.91 10.72 -4.39
C ASN A 65 7.05 9.49 -5.31
N ILE A 66 7.61 8.39 -4.81
CA ILE A 66 7.70 7.13 -5.57
C ILE A 66 6.29 6.58 -5.88
N PHE A 67 5.38 6.64 -4.90
CA PHE A 67 3.99 6.25 -5.10
C PHE A 67 3.29 7.11 -6.16
N VAL A 68 3.47 8.43 -6.14
CA VAL A 68 2.94 9.35 -7.17
C VAL A 68 3.52 8.99 -8.54
N GLY A 69 4.83 8.72 -8.63
CA GLY A 69 5.46 8.21 -9.84
C GLY A 69 4.81 6.91 -10.33
N ALA A 70 4.51 5.97 -9.42
CA ALA A 70 3.78 4.74 -9.75
C ALA A 70 2.39 5.02 -10.31
N GLN A 71 1.66 6.02 -9.80
CA GLN A 71 0.36 6.40 -10.34
C GLN A 71 0.48 6.95 -11.76
N VAL A 72 1.45 7.83 -12.02
CA VAL A 72 1.71 8.37 -13.37
C VAL A 72 2.00 7.23 -14.36
N ILE A 73 2.83 6.26 -13.97
CA ILE A 73 3.14 5.09 -14.81
C ILE A 73 1.90 4.21 -15.00
N GLY A 74 1.09 4.03 -13.96
CA GLY A 74 -0.17 3.27 -14.04
C GLY A 74 -1.19 3.91 -15.00
N PHE A 75 -1.35 5.23 -14.95
CA PHE A 75 -2.20 5.96 -15.90
C PHE A 75 -1.64 5.89 -17.33
N LEU A 76 -0.31 6.01 -17.49
CA LEU A 76 0.33 5.85 -18.79
C LEU A 76 0.07 4.45 -19.37
N MET A 77 0.23 3.40 -18.58
CA MET A 77 -0.06 2.01 -18.98
C MET A 77 -1.50 1.84 -19.46
N ILE A 78 -2.48 2.40 -18.73
CA ILE A 78 -3.90 2.36 -19.15
C ILE A 78 -4.11 3.15 -20.44
N ALA A 79 -3.53 4.34 -20.56
CA ALA A 79 -3.62 5.17 -21.76
C ALA A 79 -3.01 4.46 -22.99
N LEU A 80 -1.84 3.83 -22.85
CA LEU A 80 -1.20 3.05 -23.90
C LEU A 80 -2.07 1.85 -24.31
N THR A 81 -2.75 1.21 -23.36
CA THR A 81 -3.70 0.12 -23.65
C THR A 81 -4.88 0.62 -24.47
N PHE A 82 -5.46 1.79 -24.12
CA PHE A 82 -6.51 2.41 -24.90
C PHE A 82 -6.05 2.82 -26.30
N ILE A 83 -4.89 3.47 -26.42
CA ILE A 83 -4.31 3.86 -27.72
C ILE A 83 -4.11 2.60 -28.57
N TRP A 84 -3.61 1.52 -27.98
CA TRP A 84 -3.43 0.26 -28.69
C TRP A 84 -4.75 -0.29 -29.24
N VAL A 85 -5.77 -0.37 -28.38
CA VAL A 85 -7.10 -0.88 -28.76
C VAL A 85 -7.75 -0.03 -29.85
N PHE A 86 -7.80 1.30 -29.68
CA PHE A 86 -8.48 2.17 -30.63
C PHE A 86 -7.71 2.34 -31.94
N LYS A 87 -6.40 2.58 -31.88
CA LYS A 87 -5.59 2.85 -33.08
C LYS A 87 -5.29 1.58 -33.87
N TYR A 88 -5.07 0.46 -33.20
CA TYR A 88 -4.57 -0.76 -33.84
C TYR A 88 -5.51 -1.96 -33.77
N LEU A 89 -6.50 -2.01 -32.88
CA LEU A 89 -7.41 -3.16 -32.77
C LEU A 89 -8.87 -2.85 -33.13
N GLY A 90 -9.19 -1.62 -33.53
CA GLY A 90 -10.51 -1.23 -34.02
C GLY A 90 -11.53 -0.88 -32.92
N GLY A 91 -11.09 -0.68 -31.68
CA GLY A 91 -11.97 -0.27 -30.58
C GLY A 91 -12.67 -1.42 -29.86
N PHE A 92 -13.86 -1.15 -29.32
CA PHE A 92 -14.63 -2.11 -28.51
C PHE A 92 -16.00 -2.40 -29.14
N GLY A 93 -16.50 -3.62 -28.96
CA GLY A 93 -17.84 -3.99 -29.42
C GLY A 93 -18.22 -5.38 -28.97
N TRP A 94 -19.34 -5.53 -28.27
CA TRP A 94 -19.75 -6.82 -27.69
C TRP A 94 -20.28 -7.83 -28.71
N GLN A 95 -20.78 -7.34 -29.85
CA GLN A 95 -21.39 -8.20 -30.88
C GLN A 95 -20.37 -8.74 -31.89
N MET A 96 -19.29 -7.98 -32.14
CA MET A 96 -18.24 -8.40 -33.07
C MET A 96 -17.16 -9.15 -32.30
N PRO A 97 -16.91 -10.45 -32.56
CA PRO A 97 -15.96 -11.24 -31.78
C PRO A 97 -14.57 -10.59 -31.67
N ALA A 98 -14.02 -10.08 -32.77
CA ALA A 98 -12.70 -9.44 -32.78
C ALA A 98 -12.61 -8.20 -31.88
N LEU A 99 -13.68 -7.40 -31.80
CA LEU A 99 -13.72 -6.23 -30.92
C LEU A 99 -14.07 -6.60 -29.47
N GLN A 100 -14.80 -7.70 -29.27
CA GLN A 100 -15.12 -8.23 -27.95
C GLN A 100 -13.84 -8.69 -27.24
N PHE A 101 -12.90 -9.31 -27.95
CA PHE A 101 -11.59 -9.66 -27.39
C PHE A 101 -10.89 -8.47 -26.73
N ASN A 102 -11.02 -7.26 -27.28
CA ASN A 102 -10.26 -6.09 -26.81
C ASN A 102 -10.63 -5.67 -25.38
N TYR A 103 -11.78 -6.08 -24.85
CA TYR A 103 -12.10 -5.94 -23.44
C TYR A 103 -11.13 -6.73 -22.54
N HIS A 104 -10.64 -7.88 -22.98
CA HIS A 104 -9.74 -8.73 -22.20
C HIS A 104 -8.46 -7.99 -21.76
N PRO A 105 -7.58 -7.51 -22.66
CA PRO A 105 -6.35 -6.84 -22.24
C PRO A 105 -6.63 -5.56 -21.43
N LEU A 106 -7.69 -4.80 -21.76
CA LEU A 106 -8.06 -3.60 -21.00
C LEU A 106 -8.38 -3.94 -19.54
N PHE A 107 -9.32 -4.87 -19.33
CA PHE A 107 -9.79 -5.20 -17.99
C PHE A 107 -8.75 -5.99 -17.17
N MET A 108 -7.85 -6.75 -17.81
CA MET A 108 -6.72 -7.37 -17.12
C MET A 108 -5.71 -6.32 -16.63
N VAL A 109 -5.38 -5.33 -17.45
CA VAL A 109 -4.48 -4.22 -17.06
C VAL A 109 -5.10 -3.34 -15.97
N ILE A 110 -6.37 -2.96 -16.10
CA ILE A 110 -7.04 -2.15 -15.08
C ILE A 110 -7.23 -2.94 -13.79
N GLY A 111 -7.74 -4.17 -13.86
CA GLY A 111 -8.08 -4.98 -12.71
C GLY A 111 -6.85 -5.58 -12.02
N LEU A 112 -6.19 -6.52 -12.68
CA LEU A 112 -5.16 -7.36 -12.07
C LEU A 112 -3.76 -6.71 -12.02
N VAL A 113 -3.56 -5.59 -12.72
CA VAL A 113 -2.31 -4.82 -12.60
C VAL A 113 -2.56 -3.56 -11.78
N TYR A 114 -3.34 -2.60 -12.28
CA TYR A 114 -3.45 -1.29 -11.66
C TYR A 114 -4.22 -1.29 -10.33
N LEU A 115 -5.46 -1.78 -10.30
CA LEU A 115 -6.28 -1.81 -9.08
C LEU A 115 -5.70 -2.76 -8.04
N TYR A 116 -5.23 -3.94 -8.48
CA TYR A 116 -4.60 -4.90 -7.58
C TYR A 116 -3.30 -4.34 -6.96
N GLY A 117 -2.41 -3.74 -7.76
CA GLY A 117 -1.18 -3.13 -7.26
C GLY A 117 -1.46 -2.01 -6.24
N ASN A 118 -2.47 -1.17 -6.49
CA ASN A 118 -2.89 -0.15 -5.53
C ASN A 118 -3.49 -0.76 -4.25
N SER A 119 -4.26 -1.85 -4.37
CA SER A 119 -4.80 -2.57 -3.21
C SER A 119 -3.70 -3.12 -2.31
N ILE A 120 -2.62 -3.65 -2.89
CA ILE A 120 -1.45 -4.14 -2.16
C ILE A 120 -0.80 -3.04 -1.32
N LEU A 121 -0.76 -1.80 -1.83
CA LEU A 121 -0.12 -0.66 -1.17
C LEU A 121 -1.01 0.10 -0.19
N ILE A 122 -2.32 -0.20 -0.11
CA ILE A 122 -3.27 0.66 0.60
C ILE A 122 -2.94 0.87 2.08
N TYR A 123 -2.44 -0.17 2.76
CA TYR A 123 -2.05 -0.08 4.17
C TYR A 123 -0.81 0.79 4.39
N ARG A 124 0.01 0.98 3.36
CA ARG A 124 1.25 1.76 3.42
C ARG A 124 1.00 3.22 3.07
N VAL A 125 0.24 3.44 1.99
CA VAL A 125 -0.13 4.79 1.51
C VAL A 125 -1.04 5.49 2.51
N LEU A 126 -2.05 4.79 3.03
CA LEU A 126 -3.01 5.33 3.99
C LEU A 126 -2.68 4.90 5.43
N ARG A 127 -1.39 4.80 5.79
CA ARG A 127 -0.93 4.27 7.09
C ARG A 127 -1.51 4.98 8.32
N LYS A 128 -1.87 6.26 8.19
CA LYS A 128 -2.49 7.09 9.25
C LYS A 128 -4.01 6.86 9.42
N GLN A 129 -4.64 6.02 8.60
CA GLN A 129 -6.08 5.77 8.67
C GLN A 129 -6.42 4.58 9.62
N PRO A 130 -7.65 4.54 10.18
CA PRO A 130 -8.10 3.44 11.02
C PRO A 130 -8.06 2.09 10.30
N LYS A 131 -7.64 1.03 11.00
CA LYS A 131 -7.47 -0.31 10.41
C LYS A 131 -8.74 -0.89 9.77
N PRO A 132 -9.95 -0.74 10.36
CA PRO A 132 -11.18 -1.23 9.73
C PRO A 132 -11.47 -0.57 8.37
N LYS A 133 -11.24 0.75 8.25
CA LYS A 133 -11.40 1.49 7.00
C LYS A 133 -10.44 0.96 5.92
N LEU A 134 -9.18 0.73 6.29
CA LEU A 134 -8.19 0.17 5.36
C LEU A 134 -8.54 -1.23 4.87
N LYS A 135 -9.05 -2.09 5.77
CA LYS A 135 -9.56 -3.42 5.38
C LYS A 135 -10.68 -3.34 4.38
N LEU A 136 -11.63 -2.41 4.57
CA LEU A 136 -12.74 -2.21 3.65
C LEU A 136 -12.25 -1.72 2.28
N ILE A 137 -11.35 -0.73 2.24
CA ILE A 137 -10.79 -0.23 0.97
C ILE A 137 -9.99 -1.32 0.24
N HIS A 138 -9.16 -2.08 0.96
CA HIS A 138 -8.41 -3.22 0.40
C HIS A 138 -9.36 -4.27 -0.19
N ALA A 139 -10.42 -4.63 0.53
CA ALA A 139 -11.41 -5.58 0.04
C ALA A 139 -12.17 -5.02 -1.17
N ALA A 140 -12.59 -3.75 -1.15
CA ALA A 140 -13.30 -3.12 -2.27
C ALA A 140 -12.44 -3.07 -3.54
N LEU A 141 -11.18 -2.68 -3.44
CA LEU A 141 -10.26 -2.62 -4.59
C LEU A 141 -10.01 -4.01 -5.18
N ASN A 142 -9.76 -5.03 -4.35
CA ASN A 142 -9.61 -6.40 -4.83
C ASN A 142 -10.90 -6.98 -5.42
N GLY A 143 -12.06 -6.66 -4.83
CA GLY A 143 -13.36 -7.06 -5.36
C GLY A 143 -13.62 -6.45 -6.74
N LEU A 144 -13.33 -5.17 -6.92
CA LEU A 144 -13.41 -4.50 -8.21
C LEU A 144 -12.43 -5.11 -9.23
N ALA A 145 -11.19 -5.38 -8.81
CA ALA A 145 -10.19 -6.06 -9.64
C ALA A 145 -10.67 -7.45 -10.09
N PHE A 146 -11.29 -8.22 -9.19
CA PHE A 146 -11.87 -9.52 -9.52
C PHE A 146 -13.01 -9.41 -10.53
N CYS A 147 -13.93 -8.46 -10.33
CA CYS A 147 -15.01 -8.20 -11.29
C CYS A 147 -14.47 -7.84 -12.68
N CYS A 148 -13.45 -6.99 -12.76
CA CYS A 148 -12.75 -6.69 -14.00
C CYS A 148 -12.16 -7.95 -14.65
N ALA A 149 -11.44 -8.77 -13.87
CA ALA A 149 -10.85 -10.01 -14.37
C ALA A 149 -11.90 -10.98 -14.92
N VAL A 150 -13.00 -11.19 -14.19
CA VAL A 150 -14.12 -12.03 -14.64
C VAL A 150 -14.72 -11.48 -15.94
N PHE A 151 -14.98 -10.18 -16.03
CA PHE A 151 -15.50 -9.57 -17.26
C PHE A 151 -14.54 -9.76 -18.45
N GLY A 152 -13.24 -9.55 -18.23
CA GLY A 152 -12.21 -9.78 -19.25
C GLY A 152 -12.09 -11.25 -19.68
N LEU A 153 -12.29 -12.20 -18.75
CA LEU A 153 -12.34 -13.63 -19.08
C LEU A 153 -13.59 -13.98 -19.88
N VAL A 154 -14.77 -13.51 -19.46
CA VAL A 154 -16.02 -13.72 -20.21
C VAL A 154 -15.88 -13.22 -21.65
N ALA A 155 -15.26 -12.06 -21.85
CA ALA A 155 -15.01 -11.50 -23.17
C ALA A 155 -14.13 -12.41 -24.06
N VAL A 156 -13.02 -12.94 -23.54
CA VAL A 156 -12.12 -13.81 -24.34
C VAL A 156 -12.70 -15.21 -24.58
N PHE A 157 -13.39 -15.80 -23.61
CA PHE A 157 -14.06 -17.10 -23.80
C PHE A 157 -15.20 -16.98 -24.82
N GLN A 158 -16.02 -15.92 -24.75
CA GLN A 158 -17.06 -15.70 -25.76
C GLN A 158 -16.46 -15.41 -27.14
N PHE A 159 -15.37 -14.65 -27.22
CA PHE A 159 -14.64 -14.44 -28.47
C PHE A 159 -14.20 -15.76 -29.10
N HIS A 160 -13.51 -16.62 -28.34
CA HIS A 160 -13.05 -17.91 -28.86
C HIS A 160 -14.21 -18.80 -29.30
N ASN A 161 -15.26 -18.90 -28.49
CA ASN A 161 -16.42 -19.74 -28.81
C ASN A 161 -17.15 -19.26 -30.08
N ARG A 162 -17.27 -17.94 -30.28
CA ARG A 162 -17.93 -17.36 -31.47
C ARG A 162 -17.05 -17.38 -32.71
N ALA A 163 -15.73 -17.42 -32.55
CA ALA A 163 -14.75 -17.48 -33.63
C ALA A 163 -14.27 -18.90 -33.94
N ASP A 164 -14.86 -19.93 -33.29
CA ASP A 164 -14.47 -21.34 -33.40
C ASP A 164 -12.97 -21.59 -33.14
N LEU A 165 -12.44 -20.92 -32.12
CA LEU A 165 -11.06 -21.06 -31.67
C LEU A 165 -10.97 -21.93 -30.40
N PRO A 166 -9.96 -22.79 -30.26
CA PRO A 166 -9.78 -23.58 -29.06
C PRO A 166 -9.48 -22.70 -27.84
N ASN A 167 -10.07 -23.04 -26.70
CA ASN A 167 -9.78 -22.40 -25.43
C ASN A 167 -8.66 -23.12 -24.68
N LEU A 168 -7.98 -22.39 -23.79
CA LEU A 168 -7.06 -22.93 -22.78
C LEU A 168 -5.91 -23.81 -23.32
N TYR A 169 -5.35 -23.49 -24.50
CA TYR A 169 -4.21 -24.23 -25.06
C TYR A 169 -2.86 -23.53 -24.85
N SER A 170 -2.85 -22.22 -24.60
CA SER A 170 -1.60 -21.44 -24.46
C SER A 170 -1.11 -21.38 -23.02
N LEU A 171 0.19 -21.27 -22.80
CA LEU A 171 0.76 -21.12 -21.46
C LEU A 171 0.22 -19.85 -20.76
N HIS A 172 0.01 -18.77 -21.51
CA HIS A 172 -0.65 -17.55 -21.04
C HIS A 172 -2.02 -17.89 -20.41
N SER A 173 -2.83 -18.70 -21.10
CA SER A 173 -4.16 -19.07 -20.62
C SER A 173 -4.14 -19.98 -19.37
N TRP A 174 -3.16 -20.88 -19.26
CA TRP A 174 -3.00 -21.76 -18.09
C TRP A 174 -2.60 -20.98 -16.85
N ILE A 175 -1.56 -20.15 -16.95
CA ILE A 175 -1.08 -19.32 -15.83
C ILE A 175 -2.15 -18.27 -15.48
N GLY A 176 -2.80 -17.68 -16.48
CA GLY A 176 -3.82 -16.67 -16.28
C GLY A 176 -5.06 -17.21 -15.55
N LEU A 177 -5.58 -18.36 -15.96
CA LEU A 177 -6.73 -18.97 -15.29
C LEU A 177 -6.37 -19.41 -13.86
N LEU A 178 -5.20 -20.02 -13.66
CA LEU A 178 -4.69 -20.36 -12.33
C LEU A 178 -4.61 -19.11 -11.44
N THR A 179 -4.06 -18.01 -11.97
CA THR A 179 -3.93 -16.74 -11.24
C THR A 179 -5.29 -16.20 -10.81
N VAL A 180 -6.29 -16.19 -11.70
CA VAL A 180 -7.64 -15.70 -11.37
C VAL A 180 -8.36 -16.59 -10.35
N ILE A 181 -8.24 -17.92 -10.47
CA ILE A 181 -8.82 -18.86 -9.49
C ILE A 181 -8.19 -18.64 -8.11
N LEU A 182 -6.85 -18.61 -8.03
CA LEU A 182 -6.14 -18.41 -6.78
C LEU A 182 -6.39 -17.00 -6.21
N PHE A 183 -6.53 -15.97 -7.05
CA PHE A 183 -6.92 -14.64 -6.64
C PHE A 183 -8.32 -14.64 -6.01
N GLY A 184 -9.29 -15.34 -6.60
CA GLY A 184 -10.63 -15.49 -6.04
C GLY A 184 -10.61 -16.20 -4.67
N LEU A 185 -9.84 -17.29 -4.54
CA LEU A 185 -9.66 -17.99 -3.27
C LEU A 185 -8.98 -17.11 -2.22
N GLN A 186 -7.96 -16.36 -2.62
CA GLN A 186 -7.27 -15.40 -1.75
C GLN A 186 -8.21 -14.28 -1.28
N PHE A 187 -9.10 -13.79 -2.15
CA PHE A 187 -10.10 -12.79 -1.83
C PHE A 187 -11.11 -13.31 -0.80
N VAL A 188 -11.69 -14.49 -1.03
CA VAL A 188 -12.65 -15.12 -0.10
C VAL A 188 -11.98 -15.44 1.24
N GLY A 189 -10.80 -16.07 1.20
CA GLY A 189 -10.04 -16.40 2.40
C GLY A 189 -9.65 -15.15 3.21
N GLY A 190 -9.25 -14.06 2.53
CA GLY A 190 -8.97 -12.78 3.15
C GLY A 190 -10.21 -12.13 3.76
N PHE A 191 -11.35 -12.19 3.08
CA PHE A 191 -12.63 -11.68 3.59
C PHE A 191 -13.04 -12.40 4.88
N VAL A 192 -13.10 -13.73 4.85
CA VAL A 192 -13.48 -14.56 6.01
C VAL A 192 -12.49 -14.38 7.16
N SER A 193 -11.20 -14.33 6.87
CA SER A 193 -10.17 -14.26 7.91
C SER A 193 -10.08 -12.87 8.53
N PHE A 194 -10.12 -11.80 7.73
CA PHE A 194 -9.72 -10.46 8.19
C PHE A 194 -10.84 -9.42 8.21
N LEU A 195 -11.93 -9.60 7.47
CA LEU A 195 -13.04 -8.63 7.44
C LEU A 195 -14.25 -9.13 8.23
N TYR A 196 -14.59 -10.42 8.09
CA TYR A 196 -15.68 -11.03 8.85
C TYR A 196 -15.26 -11.28 10.31
N PRO A 197 -16.09 -10.93 11.31
CA PRO A 197 -15.64 -10.82 12.70
C PRO A 197 -15.41 -12.15 13.41
N THR A 198 -15.87 -13.28 12.88
CA THR A 198 -15.98 -14.55 13.62
C THR A 198 -14.67 -15.30 13.85
N LEU A 199 -13.64 -15.11 13.02
CA LEU A 199 -12.39 -15.87 13.17
C LEU A 199 -11.54 -15.39 14.35
N SER A 200 -11.03 -16.31 15.16
CA SER A 200 -10.22 -15.96 16.35
C SER A 200 -8.91 -15.26 15.99
N GLY A 201 -8.36 -14.50 16.94
CA GLY A 201 -7.09 -13.78 16.75
C GLY A 201 -5.89 -14.71 16.49
N HIS A 202 -5.91 -15.93 17.04
CA HIS A 202 -4.85 -16.92 16.86
C HIS A 202 -4.73 -17.35 15.38
N TYR A 203 -5.83 -17.81 14.77
CA TYR A 203 -5.84 -18.22 13.37
C TYR A 203 -5.52 -17.07 12.42
N ARG A 204 -6.02 -15.86 12.69
CA ARG A 204 -5.69 -14.66 11.91
C ARG A 204 -4.18 -14.40 11.86
N LYS A 205 -3.47 -14.56 12.99
CA LYS A 205 -2.01 -14.40 13.05
C LYS A 205 -1.29 -15.48 12.24
N MET A 206 -1.77 -16.73 12.28
CA MET A 206 -1.19 -17.84 11.51
C MET A 206 -1.39 -17.68 9.99
N ILE A 207 -2.55 -17.20 9.55
CA ILE A 207 -2.89 -17.07 8.12
C ILE A 207 -2.22 -15.86 7.46
N LEU A 208 -2.01 -14.78 8.21
CA LEU A 208 -1.48 -13.51 7.70
C LEU A 208 -0.20 -13.64 6.85
N PRO A 209 0.88 -14.36 7.25
CA PRO A 209 2.08 -14.47 6.43
C PRO A 209 1.81 -15.12 5.07
N TYR A 210 0.96 -16.15 5.02
CA TYR A 210 0.55 -16.79 3.77
C TYR A 210 -0.28 -15.83 2.90
N HIS A 211 -1.20 -15.09 3.50
CA HIS A 211 -1.99 -14.10 2.77
C HIS A 211 -1.09 -13.02 2.12
N VAL A 212 -0.08 -12.53 2.84
CA VAL A 212 0.88 -11.57 2.28
C VAL A 212 1.72 -12.20 1.16
N PHE A 213 2.30 -13.38 1.40
CA PHE A 213 3.13 -14.08 0.41
C PHE A 213 2.36 -14.35 -0.90
N PHE A 214 1.20 -15.01 -0.80
CA PHE A 214 0.38 -15.31 -1.98
C PHE A 214 -0.15 -14.03 -2.64
N GLY A 215 -0.39 -12.96 -1.89
CA GLY A 215 -0.77 -11.66 -2.46
C GLY A 215 0.31 -11.09 -3.38
N ILE A 216 1.59 -11.17 -3.01
CA ILE A 216 2.70 -10.68 -3.84
C ILE A 216 2.97 -11.66 -5.00
N LEU A 217 2.92 -12.97 -4.75
CA LEU A 217 3.10 -14.00 -5.78
C LEU A 217 2.05 -13.87 -6.88
N LEU A 218 0.77 -13.74 -6.53
CA LEU A 218 -0.32 -13.63 -7.50
C LEU A 218 -0.22 -12.34 -8.32
N PHE A 219 0.22 -11.23 -7.72
CA PHE A 219 0.48 -10.00 -8.48
C PHE A 219 1.63 -10.18 -9.48
N THR A 220 2.69 -10.89 -9.10
CA THR A 220 3.79 -11.22 -10.00
C THR A 220 3.33 -12.12 -11.15
N LEU A 221 2.50 -13.14 -10.85
CA LEU A 221 1.91 -14.00 -11.88
C LEU A 221 0.96 -13.25 -12.81
N ALA A 222 0.19 -12.28 -12.30
CA ALA A 222 -0.66 -11.41 -13.12
C ALA A 222 0.16 -10.57 -14.10
N ILE A 223 1.30 -10.00 -13.65
CA ILE A 223 2.25 -9.28 -14.51
C ILE A 223 2.79 -10.22 -15.60
N ALA A 224 3.33 -11.38 -15.23
CA ALA A 224 3.86 -12.35 -16.19
C ALA A 224 2.80 -12.82 -17.21
N THR A 225 1.57 -13.01 -16.75
CA THR A 225 0.42 -13.36 -17.61
C THR A 225 0.09 -12.23 -18.57
N CYS A 226 0.09 -10.97 -18.13
CA CYS A 226 -0.13 -9.82 -19.01
C CYS A 226 0.96 -9.72 -20.09
N LEU A 227 2.24 -9.91 -19.73
CA LEU A 227 3.36 -9.86 -20.68
C LEU A 227 3.29 -10.95 -21.75
N SER A 228 3.02 -12.19 -21.32
CA SER A 228 2.80 -13.30 -22.26
C SER A 228 1.58 -13.08 -23.16
N GLY A 229 0.48 -12.56 -22.62
CA GLY A 229 -0.73 -12.26 -23.39
C GLY A 229 -0.55 -11.12 -24.40
N LEU A 230 0.19 -10.06 -24.02
CA LEU A 230 0.59 -8.99 -24.94
C LEU A 230 1.43 -9.53 -26.09
N THR A 231 2.38 -10.41 -25.78
CA THR A 231 3.27 -11.04 -26.76
C THR A 231 2.47 -11.94 -27.73
N GLU A 232 1.61 -12.81 -27.19
CA GLU A 232 0.71 -13.68 -27.97
C GLU A 232 -0.19 -12.86 -28.90
N LYS A 233 -0.84 -11.82 -28.36
CA LYS A 233 -1.71 -10.94 -29.15
C LYS A 233 -0.94 -10.13 -30.19
N ALA A 234 0.30 -9.70 -29.91
CA ALA A 234 1.13 -9.02 -30.88
C ALA A 234 1.41 -9.89 -32.10
N PHE A 235 1.83 -11.14 -31.88
CA PHE A 235 2.09 -12.08 -32.97
C PHE A 235 0.85 -12.36 -33.81
N PHE A 236 -0.30 -12.61 -33.18
CA PHE A 236 -1.53 -12.89 -33.92
C PHE A 236 -2.06 -11.66 -34.68
N SER A 237 -2.19 -10.52 -34.01
CA SER A 237 -2.80 -9.33 -34.61
C SER A 237 -1.97 -8.73 -35.75
N LEU A 238 -0.64 -8.78 -35.67
CA LEU A 238 0.24 -8.33 -36.75
C LEU A 238 0.16 -9.27 -37.94
N LYS A 239 0.24 -10.60 -37.70
CA LYS A 239 0.16 -11.60 -38.77
C LYS A 239 -1.13 -11.49 -39.56
N THR A 240 -2.28 -11.30 -38.89
CA THR A 240 -3.57 -11.09 -39.56
C THR A 240 -3.61 -9.83 -40.43
N LYS A 241 -2.76 -8.83 -40.14
CA LYS A 241 -2.65 -7.58 -40.90
C LYS A 241 -1.55 -7.59 -41.95
N GLY A 242 -0.94 -8.75 -42.23
CA GLY A 242 0.14 -8.89 -43.21
C GLY A 242 1.46 -8.25 -42.78
N ALA A 243 1.66 -8.02 -41.47
CA ALA A 243 2.90 -7.50 -40.91
C ALA A 243 3.55 -8.55 -40.00
N GLU A 244 4.88 -8.58 -39.94
CA GLU A 244 5.59 -9.41 -38.98
C GLU A 244 6.13 -8.58 -37.81
N TYR A 245 6.16 -9.17 -36.62
CA TYR A 245 6.67 -8.51 -35.43
C TYR A 245 8.14 -8.08 -35.58
N LYS A 246 8.94 -8.89 -36.28
CA LYS A 246 10.38 -8.66 -36.53
C LYS A 246 10.66 -7.42 -37.40
N ASP A 247 9.68 -7.00 -38.21
CA ASP A 247 9.78 -5.85 -39.11
C ASP A 247 9.54 -4.52 -38.36
N LYS A 248 9.28 -4.61 -37.05
CA LYS A 248 9.16 -3.48 -36.13
C LYS A 248 8.08 -2.46 -36.55
N PRO A 249 6.85 -2.89 -36.88
CA PRO A 249 5.77 -1.95 -37.16
C PRO A 249 5.47 -1.07 -35.93
N ALA A 250 4.94 0.14 -36.13
CA ALA A 250 4.66 1.07 -35.02
C ALA A 250 3.81 0.46 -33.88
N ALA A 251 2.92 -0.48 -34.21
CA ALA A 251 2.14 -1.23 -33.23
C ALA A 251 3.00 -2.11 -32.29
N SER A 252 4.08 -2.73 -32.79
CA SER A 252 4.93 -3.58 -31.96
C SER A 252 5.73 -2.77 -30.94
N TYR A 253 6.23 -1.59 -31.33
CA TYR A 253 6.84 -0.65 -30.38
C TYR A 253 5.85 -0.25 -29.28
N LEU A 254 4.62 0.11 -29.64
CA LEU A 254 3.60 0.48 -28.65
C LEU A 254 3.33 -0.65 -27.66
N ILE A 255 3.16 -1.89 -28.14
CA ILE A 255 2.93 -3.06 -27.27
C ILE A 255 4.13 -3.32 -26.35
N ASN A 256 5.35 -3.16 -26.85
CA ASN A 256 6.56 -3.32 -26.05
C ASN A 256 6.68 -2.25 -24.97
N PHE A 257 6.43 -0.99 -25.31
CA PHE A 257 6.40 0.10 -24.33
C PHE A 257 5.31 -0.13 -23.28
N LEU A 258 4.13 -0.62 -23.67
CA LEU A 258 3.09 -1.03 -22.73
C LEU A 258 3.59 -2.13 -21.79
N GLY A 259 4.22 -3.19 -22.33
CA GLY A 259 4.83 -4.25 -21.53
C GLY A 259 5.88 -3.73 -20.55
N LEU A 260 6.76 -2.82 -20.98
CA LEU A 260 7.75 -2.17 -20.11
C LEU A 260 7.09 -1.36 -19.00
N THR A 261 6.02 -0.60 -19.30
CA THR A 261 5.30 0.15 -18.26
C THR A 261 4.65 -0.77 -17.22
N ILE A 262 4.12 -1.94 -17.63
CA ILE A 262 3.60 -2.97 -16.71
C ILE A 262 4.71 -3.47 -15.78
N VAL A 263 5.89 -3.78 -16.32
CA VAL A 263 7.04 -4.24 -15.53
C VAL A 263 7.49 -3.17 -14.55
N VAL A 264 7.69 -1.93 -15.01
CA VAL A 264 8.15 -0.84 -14.15
C VAL A 264 7.12 -0.56 -13.04
N PHE A 265 5.83 -0.49 -13.36
CA PHE A 265 4.78 -0.35 -12.35
C PHE A 265 4.83 -1.48 -11.32
N GLY A 266 4.91 -2.72 -11.79
CA GLY A 266 5.03 -3.91 -10.95
C GLY A 266 6.24 -3.89 -10.02
N SER A 267 7.41 -3.52 -10.54
CA SER A 267 8.65 -3.39 -9.77
C SER A 267 8.56 -2.30 -8.71
N VAL A 268 7.97 -1.14 -9.04
CA VAL A 268 7.77 -0.06 -8.06
C VAL A 268 6.80 -0.48 -6.97
N VAL A 269 5.69 -1.14 -7.31
CA VAL A 269 4.75 -1.71 -6.32
C VAL A 269 5.45 -2.74 -5.43
N GLY A 270 6.26 -3.63 -6.03
CA GLY A 270 7.06 -4.63 -5.32
C GLY A 270 8.06 -4.02 -4.34
N TYR A 271 8.75 -2.95 -4.76
CA TYR A 271 9.64 -2.20 -3.88
C TYR A 271 8.88 -1.54 -2.72
N LEU A 272 7.79 -0.82 -3.02
CA LEU A 272 7.00 -0.11 -2.02
C LEU A 272 6.36 -1.08 -1.00
N VAL A 273 5.90 -2.25 -1.44
CA VAL A 273 5.28 -3.25 -0.54
C VAL A 273 6.29 -3.97 0.36
N THR A 274 7.58 -3.99 0.01
CA THR A 274 8.62 -4.69 0.77
C THR A 274 9.41 -3.78 1.71
N LYS A 275 9.28 -2.46 1.59
CA LYS A 275 10.00 -1.50 2.44
C LYS A 275 9.46 -1.48 3.88
N GLU A 276 10.16 -2.06 4.84
CA GLU A 276 9.67 -2.20 6.24
C GLU A 276 9.33 -0.86 6.91
N ASP A 277 10.10 0.21 6.63
CA ASP A 277 9.90 1.57 7.19
C ASP A 277 8.49 2.15 6.92
N TYR A 278 7.79 1.59 5.93
CA TYR A 278 6.44 2.01 5.51
C TYR A 278 5.32 1.10 5.96
N LYS A 279 5.64 0.05 6.72
CA LYS A 279 4.62 -0.85 7.26
C LYS A 279 3.79 -0.07 8.28
N ARG A 280 2.46 -0.22 8.19
CA ARG A 280 1.54 0.46 9.12
C ARG A 280 1.80 0.02 10.55
N GLN A 281 2.05 0.99 11.42
CA GLN A 281 2.04 0.81 12.87
C GLN A 281 0.62 1.01 13.43
N PRO A 282 0.24 0.34 14.53
CA PRO A 282 -1.02 0.61 15.21
C PRO A 282 -1.11 2.10 15.62
N LEU A 283 -2.29 2.71 15.43
CA LEU A 283 -2.52 4.10 15.87
C LEU A 283 -2.49 4.19 17.41
N PRO A 284 -2.20 5.36 18.02
CA PRO A 284 -2.12 5.50 19.47
C PRO A 284 -3.33 4.91 20.21
N ASP A 285 -4.54 5.23 19.77
CA ASP A 285 -5.78 4.69 20.37
C ASP A 285 -5.90 3.16 20.22
N GLU A 286 -5.39 2.60 19.13
CA GLU A 286 -5.35 1.14 18.90
C GLU A 286 -4.33 0.45 19.81
N GLN A 287 -3.22 1.13 20.15
CA GLN A 287 -2.20 0.62 21.07
C GLN A 287 -2.74 0.56 22.50
N VAL A 288 -3.46 1.61 22.95
CA VAL A 288 -4.09 1.64 24.28
C VAL A 288 -5.10 0.50 24.44
N ILE A 289 -5.91 0.23 23.41
CA ILE A 289 -6.85 -0.90 23.43
C ILE A 289 -6.10 -2.24 23.52
N GLN A 290 -5.03 -2.41 22.73
CA GLN A 290 -4.24 -3.65 22.77
C GLN A 290 -3.62 -3.89 24.14
N GLN A 291 -3.05 -2.84 24.76
CA GLN A 291 -2.45 -2.90 26.09
C GLN A 291 -3.49 -3.28 27.15
N ARG A 292 -4.69 -2.66 27.13
CA ARG A 292 -5.77 -2.99 28.08
C ARG A 292 -6.28 -4.43 27.94
N VAL A 293 -6.33 -4.97 26.71
CA VAL A 293 -6.76 -6.36 26.46
C VAL A 293 -5.67 -7.37 26.85
N SER A 294 -4.40 -6.97 26.83
CA SER A 294 -3.26 -7.85 27.16
C SER A 294 -2.89 -7.91 28.64
N GLN A 295 -3.43 -7.03 29.49
CA GLN A 295 -3.21 -7.15 30.93
C GLN A 295 -4.18 -8.19 31.50
N PRO A 296 -3.70 -9.30 32.08
CA PRO A 296 -4.55 -10.20 32.84
C PRO A 296 -5.04 -9.46 34.10
N PHE A 297 -6.32 -9.61 34.42
CA PHE A 297 -6.87 -9.22 35.72
C PHE A 297 -6.17 -10.00 36.85
#